data_AF-A0A7J9H7Z7-F1
#
_entry.id   AF-A0A7J9H7Z7-F1
#
_cell.length_a   1.000
_cell.length_b   1.000
_cell.length_c   1.000
_cell.angle_alpha   90.00
_cell.angle_beta   90.00
_cell.angle_gamma   90.00
#
_symmetry.space_group_name_H-M   'P 1'
#
loop_
_entity.id
_entity.type
_entity.pdbx_description
1 polymer ?
#
loop_
_entity_poly.entity_id
_entity_poly.type
_entity_poly.pdbx_seq_one_letter_code
_entity_poly.pdbx_strand_id
1 'polypeptide(L)'
;MFDKVVLLSEGSPIYYGSVSAALEYFSSIGFSTSMTVNPADLLLDLANGIGPDFIHSVEQVESTEQEQKSVKDALISAYEKNISTRLKAELCNSDVNSGMNAKEPSARNDKSEQWCTSWWHQFKVLLQRGVRERRYEAFNRLRIFQVISVAVLGGLLWWHTPASHISDRIALLFFFSVFWGFYPLYNAVFTFPQERRILIKERSSGMYRLSSYFLARTFGDLPLELALPTAFVFIIYWMGGLKPDPVTFILSLLVVLYNVLVSQSLGLAIGAILMDVKQATTLASVTTLVFLIAGGYYVQQIPAFIVWLKYLSYSYYCYKLLLGVQYKEDDYYECSKGVWCRVGDLPAIKSMGLSHMWIDVSIMALMLVGYRLIAYMALHRVRLR
;
A
#
# COMPACT_ATOMS: atom_id res chain seq x y z
N MET A 1 15.07 29.28 23.41
CA MET A 1 14.27 30.53 23.37
C MET A 1 14.12 30.91 21.91
N PHE A 2 13.01 31.53 21.50
CA PHE A 2 12.78 31.89 20.09
C PHE A 2 13.56 33.13 19.69
N ASP A 3 14.18 33.14 18.50
CA ASP A 3 14.87 34.32 17.96
C ASP A 3 13.89 35.26 17.23
N LYS A 4 12.92 34.68 16.53
CA LYS A 4 11.84 35.38 15.84
C LYS A 4 10.50 34.72 16.16
N VAL A 5 9.45 35.53 16.21
CA VAL A 5 8.07 35.08 16.39
C VAL A 5 7.24 35.57 15.22
N VAL A 6 6.38 34.67 14.74
CA VAL A 6 5.32 34.98 13.77
C VAL A 6 4.01 34.68 14.46
N LEU A 7 3.12 35.67 14.50
CA LEU A 7 1.81 35.54 15.09
C LEU A 7 0.76 35.67 13.98
N LEU A 8 -0.15 34.70 13.91
CA LEU A 8 -1.20 34.62 12.91
C LEU A 8 -2.57 34.66 13.60
N SER A 9 -3.52 35.39 13.03
CA SER A 9 -4.94 35.36 13.37
C SER A 9 -5.72 34.94 12.14
N GLU A 10 -6.47 33.84 12.22
CA GLU A 10 -7.29 33.30 11.11
C GLU A 10 -6.54 33.16 9.76
N GLY A 11 -5.25 32.79 9.83
CA GLY A 11 -4.39 32.64 8.65
C GLY A 11 -3.73 33.94 8.15
N SER A 12 -4.06 35.10 8.75
CA SER A 12 -3.45 36.40 8.44
C SER A 12 -2.36 36.75 9.45
N PRO A 13 -1.18 37.23 9.02
CA PRO A 13 -0.13 37.65 9.94
C PRO A 13 -0.47 38.97 10.63
N ILE A 14 -0.27 38.99 11.95
CA ILE A 14 -0.45 40.19 12.79
C ILE A 14 0.87 40.68 13.41
N TYR A 15 1.90 39.82 13.45
CA TYR A 15 3.26 40.20 13.83
C TYR A 15 4.31 39.28 13.21
N TYR A 16 5.45 39.85 12.83
CA TYR A 16 6.67 39.15 12.46
C TYR A 16 7.87 39.95 12.96
N GLY A 17 8.73 39.35 13.78
CA GLY A 17 9.90 40.07 14.29
C GLY A 17 10.63 39.37 15.44
N SER A 18 11.57 40.09 16.05
CA SER A 18 12.29 39.65 17.25
C SER A 18 11.35 39.56 18.45
N VAL A 19 11.52 38.55 19.30
CA VAL A 19 10.72 38.40 20.54
C VAL A 19 10.79 39.64 21.42
N SER A 20 11.98 40.24 21.54
CA SER A 20 12.19 41.44 22.37
C SER A 20 11.37 42.65 21.91
N ALA A 21 11.07 42.72 20.61
CA ALA A 21 10.34 43.84 20.00
C ALA A 21 8.83 43.58 19.92
N ALA A 22 8.35 42.38 20.28
CA ALA A 22 6.95 42.01 20.14
C ALA A 22 6.05 42.85 21.06
N LEU A 23 6.37 42.91 22.35
CA LEU A 23 5.58 43.69 23.32
C LEU A 23 5.62 45.19 23.02
N GLU A 24 6.77 45.70 22.60
CA GLU A 24 6.92 47.11 22.21
C GLU A 24 6.06 47.45 20.98
N TYR A 25 6.02 46.55 19.99
CA TYR A 25 5.16 46.70 18.83
C TYR A 25 3.68 46.74 19.22
N PHE A 26 3.17 45.77 19.97
CA PHE A 26 1.76 45.75 20.39
C PHE A 26 1.41 46.96 21.28
N SER A 27 2.34 47.40 22.12
CA SER A 27 2.18 48.65 22.88
C SER A 27 2.08 49.87 21.95
N SER A 28 2.88 49.93 20.87
CA SER A 28 2.90 51.06 19.93
C SER A 28 1.61 51.21 19.11
N ILE A 29 0.85 50.12 18.93
CA ILE A 29 -0.42 50.09 18.21
C ILE A 29 -1.64 50.18 19.14
N GLY A 30 -1.42 50.41 20.44
CA GLY A 30 -2.49 50.65 21.41
C GLY A 30 -2.94 49.41 22.20
N PHE A 31 -2.28 48.27 22.05
CA PHE A 31 -2.58 47.03 22.77
C PHE A 31 -1.56 46.79 23.89
N SER A 32 -1.40 47.77 24.79
CA SER A 32 -0.49 47.68 25.94
C SER A 32 -1.17 47.04 27.15
N THR A 33 -0.48 46.14 27.84
CA THR A 33 -0.95 45.58 29.13
C THR A 33 -0.30 46.28 30.32
N SER A 34 -1.12 46.61 31.34
CA SER A 34 -0.65 47.15 32.63
C SER A 34 -0.24 46.05 33.64
N MET A 35 -0.69 44.81 33.42
CA MET A 35 -0.47 43.68 34.34
C MET A 35 0.73 42.81 33.95
N THR A 36 1.37 42.18 34.94
CA THR A 36 2.41 41.15 34.73
C THR A 36 1.78 39.84 34.23
N VAL A 37 1.34 39.84 32.97
CA VAL A 37 0.86 38.64 32.28
C VAL A 37 2.03 37.98 31.54
N ASN A 38 1.99 36.66 31.42
CA ASN A 38 2.92 35.95 30.56
C ASN A 38 2.78 36.48 29.12
N PRO A 39 3.86 36.97 28.49
CA PRO A 39 3.79 37.58 27.17
C PRO A 39 3.30 36.63 26.08
N ALA A 40 3.52 35.32 26.23
CA ALA A 40 3.00 34.35 25.26
C ALA A 40 1.46 34.26 25.29
N ASP A 41 0.87 34.34 26.48
CA ASP A 41 -0.59 34.27 26.66
C ASP A 41 -1.24 35.54 26.11
N LEU A 42 -0.64 36.71 26.36
CA LEU A 42 -1.08 37.98 25.78
C LEU A 42 -1.07 37.94 24.23
N LEU A 43 -0.01 37.40 23.62
CA LEU A 43 0.07 37.29 22.17
C LEU A 43 -1.04 36.38 21.61
N LEU A 44 -1.40 35.30 22.32
CA LEU A 44 -2.48 34.41 21.91
C LEU A 44 -3.86 35.05 22.11
N ASP A 45 -4.07 35.80 23.19
CA ASP A 45 -5.30 36.56 23.43
C ASP A 45 -5.53 37.58 22.32
N LEU A 46 -4.49 38.35 21.97
CA LEU A 46 -4.54 39.29 20.85
C LEU A 46 -4.80 38.59 19.51
N ALA A 47 -4.17 37.43 19.26
CA ALA A 47 -4.44 36.64 18.06
C ALA A 47 -5.89 36.12 17.99
N ASN A 48 -6.52 35.88 19.14
CA ASN A 48 -7.92 35.51 19.24
C ASN A 48 -8.88 36.71 19.21
N GLY A 49 -8.37 37.94 19.15
CA GLY A 49 -9.17 39.18 19.16
C GLY A 49 -9.59 39.64 20.56
N ILE A 50 -8.97 39.09 21.61
CA ILE A 50 -9.17 39.50 23.00
C ILE A 50 -8.18 40.61 23.30
N GLY A 51 -8.67 41.85 23.33
CA GLY A 51 -7.87 43.00 23.74
C GLY A 51 -7.57 43.01 25.24
N PRO A 52 -6.53 43.74 25.69
CA PRO A 52 -6.18 43.84 27.12
C PRO A 52 -7.31 44.44 27.97
N ASP A 53 -8.18 45.26 27.37
CA ASP A 53 -9.35 45.87 28.03
C ASP A 53 -10.46 44.86 28.34
N PHE A 54 -10.45 43.67 27.70
CA PHE A 54 -11.48 42.63 27.83
C PHE A 54 -11.34 41.78 29.09
N ILE A 55 -10.15 41.78 29.72
CA ILE A 55 -9.89 41.03 30.97
C ILE A 55 -10.74 41.60 32.13
N HIS A 56 -11.21 42.85 32.01
CA HIS A 56 -12.07 43.50 33.00
C HIS A 56 -13.58 43.26 32.83
N SER A 57 -14.05 42.64 31.74
CA SER A 57 -15.47 42.51 31.41
C SER A 57 -15.91 41.06 31.16
N VAL A 58 -15.63 40.16 32.10
CA VAL A 58 -15.99 38.72 31.99
C VAL A 58 -17.50 38.45 32.17
N GLU A 59 -18.38 39.47 32.22
CA GLU A 59 -19.81 39.28 32.53
C GLU A 59 -20.84 39.53 31.42
N GLN A 60 -20.48 39.82 30.16
CA GLN A 60 -21.50 39.99 29.09
C GLN A 60 -21.17 39.22 27.80
N VAL A 61 -22.06 38.26 27.47
CA VAL A 61 -21.83 37.16 26.50
C VAL A 61 -22.48 37.40 25.13
N GLU A 62 -23.06 38.58 24.85
CA GLU A 62 -23.91 38.76 23.65
C GLU A 62 -23.36 39.69 22.55
N SER A 63 -22.22 40.37 22.73
CA SER A 63 -21.60 41.27 21.73
C SER A 63 -20.19 40.86 21.23
N THR A 64 -19.69 39.71 21.69
CA THR A 64 -18.27 39.35 21.63
C THR A 64 -17.71 39.12 20.22
N GLU A 65 -18.50 38.58 19.29
CA GLU A 65 -17.99 38.19 17.97
C GLU A 65 -17.66 39.40 17.06
N GLN A 66 -18.51 40.43 17.09
CA GLN A 66 -18.34 41.62 16.26
C GLN A 66 -17.13 42.45 16.71
N GLU A 67 -16.91 42.54 18.02
CA GLU A 67 -15.78 43.25 18.62
C GLU A 67 -14.46 42.49 18.44
N GLN A 68 -14.46 41.16 18.63
CA GLN A 68 -13.29 40.32 18.33
C GLN A 68 -12.86 40.46 16.87
N LYS A 69 -13.82 40.52 15.94
CA LYS A 69 -13.54 40.73 14.53
C LYS A 69 -12.93 42.11 14.26
N SER A 70 -13.46 43.16 14.89
CA SER A 70 -12.92 44.52 14.78
C SER A 70 -11.47 44.61 15.28
N VAL A 71 -11.16 43.97 16.41
CA VAL A 71 -9.79 43.90 16.95
C VAL A 71 -8.85 43.17 15.99
N LYS A 72 -9.26 42.03 15.44
CA LYS A 72 -8.48 41.29 14.43
C LYS A 72 -8.22 42.13 13.19
N ASP A 73 -9.24 42.79 12.65
CA ASP A 73 -9.13 43.65 11.47
C ASP A 73 -8.17 44.84 11.71
N ALA A 74 -8.22 45.42 12.91
CA ALA A 74 -7.30 46.48 13.33
C ALA A 74 -5.85 45.98 13.42
N LEU A 75 -5.62 44.80 13.99
CA LEU A 75 -4.28 44.18 14.11
C LEU A 75 -3.69 43.80 12.73
N ILE A 76 -4.51 43.24 11.83
CA ILE A 76 -4.10 42.91 10.46
C ILE A 76 -3.74 44.20 9.71
N SER A 77 -4.58 45.23 9.80
CA SER A 77 -4.32 46.53 9.16
C SER A 77 -3.04 47.19 9.69
N ALA A 78 -2.77 47.08 11.01
CA ALA A 78 -1.56 47.59 11.63
C ALA A 78 -0.31 46.84 11.14
N TYR A 79 -0.40 45.51 10.99
CA TYR A 79 0.69 44.70 10.43
C TYR A 79 0.99 45.09 8.98
N GLU A 80 -0.04 45.26 8.15
CA GLU A 80 0.14 45.65 6.75
C GLU A 80 0.85 46.99 6.63
N LYS A 81 0.46 47.98 7.44
CA LYS A 81 1.03 49.32 7.43
C LYS A 81 2.47 49.37 7.95
N ASN A 82 2.72 48.75 9.11
CA ASN A 82 3.96 48.96 9.87
C ASN A 82 5.05 47.92 9.57
N ILE A 83 4.68 46.66 9.29
CA ILE A 83 5.63 45.55 9.16
C ILE A 83 5.71 45.05 7.72
N SER A 84 4.57 44.89 7.04
CA SER A 84 4.55 44.25 5.71
C SER A 84 5.31 45.05 4.64
N THR A 85 5.20 46.38 4.68
CA THR A 85 5.87 47.29 3.73
C THR A 85 7.38 47.22 3.87
N ARG A 86 7.87 47.25 5.11
CA ARG A 86 9.30 47.10 5.43
C ARG A 86 9.83 45.72 5.05
N LEU A 87 9.12 44.65 5.39
CA LEU A 87 9.50 43.28 5.04
C LEU A 87 9.58 43.06 3.52
N LYS A 88 8.59 43.57 2.77
CA LYS A 88 8.58 43.50 1.31
C LYS A 88 9.78 44.23 0.72
N ALA A 89 10.12 45.41 1.24
CA ALA A 89 11.30 46.15 0.80
C ALA A 89 12.61 45.41 1.12
N GLU A 90 12.75 44.82 2.31
CA GLU A 90 13.91 44.02 2.69
C GLU A 90 14.09 42.78 1.79
N LEU A 91 13.00 42.08 1.47
CA LEU A 91 13.02 40.93 0.57
C LEU A 91 13.41 41.32 -0.86
N CYS A 92 12.81 42.38 -1.42
CA CYS A 92 13.14 42.87 -2.76
C CYS A 92 14.62 43.29 -2.88
N ASN A 93 15.18 43.92 -1.83
CA ASN A 93 16.59 44.31 -1.82
C ASN A 93 17.54 43.11 -1.72
N SER A 94 17.12 42.03 -1.06
CA SER A 94 17.91 40.80 -0.94
C SER A 94 18.04 40.03 -2.27
N ASP A 95 16.98 40.03 -3.09
CA ASP A 95 17.01 39.43 -4.43
C ASP A 95 17.94 40.20 -5.38
N VAL A 96 17.96 41.53 -5.27
CA VAL A 96 18.85 42.39 -6.10
C VAL A 96 20.32 42.27 -5.69
N ASN A 97 20.61 42.17 -4.39
CA ASN A 97 21.99 42.02 -3.90
C ASN A 97 22.60 40.64 -4.20
N SER A 98 21.80 39.59 -4.43
CA SER A 98 22.29 38.31 -4.95
C SER A 98 22.68 38.39 -6.43
N GLY A 99 22.19 39.38 -7.18
CA GLY A 99 22.47 39.58 -8.61
C GLY A 99 23.77 40.33 -8.92
N MET A 100 24.36 41.07 -7.97
CA MET A 100 25.43 42.03 -8.28
C MET A 100 26.84 41.65 -7.79
N ASN A 101 26.98 40.63 -6.92
CA ASN A 101 28.26 40.30 -6.27
C ASN A 101 28.76 38.85 -6.42
N ALA A 102 28.26 38.09 -7.39
CA ALA A 102 28.79 36.76 -7.70
C ALA A 102 29.20 36.67 -9.17
N LYS A 103 30.52 36.67 -9.43
CA LYS A 103 31.08 36.13 -10.68
C LYS A 103 30.45 34.76 -10.92
N GLU A 104 29.82 34.59 -12.08
CA GLU A 104 29.19 33.35 -12.52
C GLU A 104 30.04 32.10 -12.22
N PRO A 105 29.54 31.14 -11.43
CA PRO A 105 29.54 29.76 -11.86
C PRO A 105 28.22 29.57 -12.60
N SER A 106 28.31 29.48 -13.92
CA SER A 106 27.38 28.77 -14.82
C SER A 106 26.10 28.31 -14.14
N ALA A 107 24.97 28.96 -14.45
CA ALA A 107 23.62 28.45 -14.29
C ALA A 107 23.56 27.27 -13.30
N ARG A 108 23.54 27.58 -12.00
CA ARG A 108 23.14 26.60 -11.00
C ARG A 108 21.77 26.15 -11.44
N ASN A 109 21.74 25.01 -12.13
CA ASN A 109 20.56 24.25 -12.41
C ASN A 109 19.85 24.18 -11.08
N ASP A 110 18.78 24.95 -10.92
CA ASP A 110 17.82 24.82 -9.84
C ASP A 110 17.00 23.53 -10.05
N LYS A 111 17.69 22.48 -10.53
CA LYS A 111 17.36 21.12 -10.18
C LYS A 111 17.75 21.02 -8.72
N SER A 112 16.82 21.44 -7.87
CA SER A 112 16.68 20.88 -6.55
C SER A 112 16.99 19.39 -6.66
N GLU A 113 18.18 18.98 -6.23
CA GLU A 113 18.42 17.56 -6.01
C GLU A 113 17.52 17.22 -4.83
N GLN A 114 16.25 16.92 -5.12
CA GLN A 114 15.19 16.67 -4.16
C GLN A 114 15.49 15.46 -3.27
N TRP A 115 16.63 14.78 -3.51
CA TRP A 115 17.12 13.66 -2.75
C TRP A 115 18.64 13.76 -2.58
N CYS A 116 19.11 13.84 -1.34
CA CYS A 116 20.53 13.91 -0.99
C CYS A 116 21.30 12.58 -1.17
N THR A 117 20.63 11.51 -1.61
CA THR A 117 21.19 10.15 -1.67
C THR A 117 20.87 9.44 -2.98
N SER A 118 21.73 8.49 -3.36
CA SER A 118 21.53 7.68 -4.57
C SER A 118 20.34 6.72 -4.42
N TRP A 119 19.72 6.39 -5.56
CA TRP A 119 18.57 5.48 -5.63
C TRP A 119 18.85 4.10 -5.00
N TRP A 120 20.05 3.56 -5.25
CA TRP A 120 20.50 2.27 -4.71
C TRP A 120 20.71 2.29 -3.20
N HIS A 121 21.22 3.41 -2.66
CA HIS A 121 21.37 3.56 -1.23
C HIS A 121 20.01 3.57 -0.54
N GLN A 122 19.06 4.34 -1.08
CA GLN A 122 17.66 4.35 -0.59
C GLN A 122 17.03 2.95 -0.64
N PHE A 123 17.16 2.26 -1.78
CA PHE A 123 16.64 0.91 -1.95
C PHE A 123 17.23 -0.07 -0.94
N LYS A 124 18.55 -0.10 -0.75
CA LYS A 124 19.23 -1.01 0.19
C LYS A 124 18.79 -0.77 1.63
N VAL A 125 18.73 0.49 2.05
CA VAL A 125 18.30 0.85 3.42
C VAL A 125 16.84 0.46 3.65
N LEU A 126 15.96 0.77 2.69
CA LEU A 126 14.54 0.42 2.77
C LEU A 126 14.32 -1.10 2.74
N LEU A 127 15.10 -1.84 1.95
CA LEU A 127 15.03 -3.30 1.88
C LEU A 127 15.44 -3.91 3.22
N GLN A 128 16.56 -3.45 3.80
CA GLN A 128 17.04 -3.93 5.10
C GLN A 128 16.04 -3.61 6.22
N ARG A 129 15.45 -2.40 6.21
CA ARG A 129 14.36 -2.01 7.13
C ARG A 129 13.16 -2.94 6.96
N GLY A 130 12.68 -3.09 5.73
CA GLY A 130 11.49 -3.89 5.42
C GLY A 130 11.64 -5.35 5.83
N VAL A 131 12.77 -5.99 5.51
CA VAL A 131 13.03 -7.38 5.93
C VAL A 131 13.10 -7.51 7.46
N ARG A 132 13.72 -6.54 8.15
CA ARG A 132 13.83 -6.57 9.62
C ARG A 132 12.48 -6.38 10.31
N GLU A 133 11.66 -5.48 9.80
CA GLU A 133 10.29 -5.23 10.29
C GLU A 133 9.38 -6.44 10.01
N ARG A 134 9.37 -6.93 8.77
CA ARG A 134 8.50 -8.02 8.32
C ARG A 134 8.87 -9.37 8.94
N ARG A 135 10.13 -9.60 9.33
CA ARG A 135 10.55 -10.84 10.00
C ARG A 135 9.65 -11.17 11.20
N TYR A 136 9.40 -10.20 12.07
CA TYR A 136 8.63 -10.44 13.29
C TYR A 136 7.15 -10.70 12.99
N GLU A 137 6.62 -10.05 11.95
CA GLU A 137 5.22 -10.17 11.56
C GLU A 137 4.93 -11.45 10.75
N ALA A 138 5.85 -11.88 9.88
CA ALA A 138 5.66 -13.08 9.07
C ALA A 138 5.91 -14.38 9.85
N PHE A 139 6.85 -14.37 10.79
CA PHE A 139 7.04 -15.49 11.73
C PHE A 139 6.09 -15.42 12.94
N ASN A 140 4.95 -14.75 12.77
CA ASN A 140 3.88 -14.80 13.76
C ASN A 140 3.45 -16.26 13.97
N ARG A 141 3.56 -16.74 15.20
CA ARG A 141 3.22 -18.12 15.59
C ARG A 141 1.81 -18.49 15.19
N LEU A 142 0.85 -17.55 15.26
CA LEU A 142 -0.54 -17.78 14.84
C LEU A 142 -0.64 -18.00 13.33
N ARG A 143 0.11 -17.23 12.52
CA ARG A 143 0.12 -17.35 11.06
C ARG A 143 0.70 -18.69 10.61
N ILE A 144 1.82 -19.09 11.21
CA ILE A 144 2.47 -20.38 10.99
C ILE A 144 1.52 -21.51 11.41
N PHE A 145 0.96 -21.44 12.62
CA PHE A 145 0.04 -22.44 13.14
C PHE A 145 -1.18 -22.60 12.23
N GLN A 146 -1.79 -21.50 11.78
CA GLN A 146 -2.93 -21.53 10.87
C GLN A 146 -2.60 -22.25 9.56
N VAL A 147 -1.50 -21.88 8.88
CA VAL A 147 -1.13 -22.47 7.59
C VAL A 147 -0.77 -23.95 7.73
N ILE A 148 0.02 -24.31 8.74
CA ILE A 148 0.40 -25.71 9.00
C ILE A 148 -0.83 -26.53 9.39
N SER A 149 -1.72 -26.00 10.22
CA SER A 149 -2.95 -26.70 10.61
C SER A 149 -3.84 -26.98 9.39
N VAL A 150 -4.02 -26.00 8.50
CA VAL A 150 -4.78 -26.22 7.25
C VAL A 150 -4.08 -27.22 6.34
N ALA A 151 -2.75 -27.19 6.24
CA ALA A 151 -1.98 -28.17 5.45
C ALA A 151 -2.15 -29.60 5.98
N VAL A 152 -2.06 -29.79 7.29
CA VAL A 152 -2.20 -31.10 7.95
C VAL A 152 -3.64 -31.58 7.89
N LEU A 153 -4.63 -30.75 8.23
CA LEU A 153 -6.04 -31.12 8.15
C LEU A 153 -6.45 -31.45 6.71
N GLY A 154 -6.02 -30.63 5.74
CA GLY A 154 -6.21 -30.91 4.31
C GLY A 154 -5.53 -32.23 3.92
N GLY A 155 -4.27 -32.43 4.32
CA GLY A 155 -3.55 -33.68 4.05
C GLY A 155 -4.22 -34.93 4.66
N LEU A 156 -4.85 -34.80 5.83
CA LEU A 156 -5.63 -35.88 6.45
C LEU A 156 -6.94 -36.15 5.70
N LEU A 157 -7.63 -35.11 5.22
CA LEU A 157 -8.86 -35.27 4.43
C LEU A 157 -8.60 -35.96 3.08
N TRP A 158 -7.48 -35.64 2.43
CA TRP A 158 -7.04 -36.24 1.17
C TRP A 158 -6.03 -37.38 1.35
N TRP A 159 -6.00 -38.02 2.52
CA TRP A 159 -4.98 -39.01 2.87
C TRP A 159 -4.87 -40.13 1.82
N HIS A 160 -3.72 -40.19 1.14
CA HIS A 160 -3.38 -41.21 0.13
C HIS A 160 -4.52 -41.53 -0.84
N THR A 161 -5.16 -40.50 -1.42
CA THR A 161 -6.22 -40.69 -2.41
C THR A 161 -5.72 -41.55 -3.59
N PRO A 162 -6.34 -42.70 -3.91
CA PRO A 162 -5.87 -43.58 -4.98
C PRO A 162 -6.07 -42.96 -6.36
N ALA A 163 -5.34 -43.46 -7.36
CA ALA A 163 -5.39 -42.91 -8.72
C ALA A 163 -6.75 -43.09 -9.42
N SER A 164 -7.57 -44.03 -8.97
CA SER A 164 -8.96 -44.24 -9.43
C SER A 164 -9.88 -43.07 -9.05
N HIS A 165 -9.66 -42.44 -7.89
CA HIS A 165 -10.42 -41.27 -7.43
C HIS A 165 -9.83 -39.97 -7.97
N ILE A 166 -9.80 -39.83 -9.30
CA ILE A 166 -9.22 -38.67 -9.98
C ILE A 166 -9.91 -37.35 -9.63
N SER A 167 -11.23 -37.37 -9.42
CA SER A 167 -12.01 -36.17 -9.05
C SER A 167 -11.53 -35.55 -7.74
N ASP A 168 -11.17 -36.37 -6.75
CA ASP A 168 -10.69 -35.92 -5.45
C ASP A 168 -9.29 -35.32 -5.55
N ARG A 169 -8.41 -35.91 -6.38
CA ARG A 169 -7.07 -35.36 -6.67
C ARG A 169 -7.15 -34.03 -7.41
N ILE A 170 -8.09 -33.90 -8.34
CA ILE A 170 -8.35 -32.66 -9.05
C ILE A 170 -8.87 -31.58 -8.08
N ALA A 171 -9.76 -31.94 -7.16
CA ALA A 171 -10.23 -31.04 -6.11
C ALA A 171 -9.08 -30.56 -5.21
N LEU A 172 -8.13 -31.44 -4.87
CA LEU A 172 -6.92 -31.08 -4.12
C LEU A 172 -6.05 -30.04 -4.86
N LEU A 173 -5.85 -30.20 -6.17
CA LEU A 173 -5.10 -29.23 -6.98
C LEU A 173 -5.83 -27.88 -7.07
N PHE A 174 -7.16 -27.91 -7.19
CA PHE A 174 -7.96 -26.69 -7.14
C PHE A 174 -7.84 -26.01 -5.76
N PHE A 175 -7.82 -26.78 -4.67
CA PHE A 175 -7.60 -26.26 -3.33
C PHE A 175 -6.25 -25.55 -3.19
N PHE A 176 -5.16 -26.06 -3.80
CA PHE A 176 -3.88 -25.35 -3.83
C PHE A 176 -4.00 -23.98 -4.52
N SER A 177 -4.64 -23.94 -5.69
CA SER A 177 -4.84 -22.71 -6.46
C SER A 177 -5.64 -21.66 -5.69
N VAL A 178 -6.73 -22.09 -5.06
CA VAL A 178 -7.65 -21.21 -4.32
C VAL A 178 -7.01 -20.71 -3.02
N PHE A 179 -6.48 -21.61 -2.19
CA PHE A 179 -5.90 -21.24 -0.89
C PHE A 179 -4.74 -20.26 -1.06
N TRP A 180 -3.80 -20.58 -1.96
CA TRP A 180 -2.65 -19.71 -2.25
C TRP A 180 -2.93 -18.58 -3.23
N GLY A 181 -4.15 -18.53 -3.79
CA GLY A 181 -4.67 -17.34 -4.45
C GLY A 181 -5.19 -16.33 -3.43
N PHE A 182 -6.04 -16.77 -2.50
CA PHE A 182 -6.75 -15.83 -1.63
C PHE A 182 -5.89 -15.37 -0.46
N TYR A 183 -5.11 -16.28 0.12
CA TYR A 183 -4.35 -15.99 1.32
C TYR A 183 -3.34 -14.83 1.13
N PRO A 184 -2.48 -14.80 0.10
CA PRO A 184 -1.54 -13.69 -0.11
C PRO A 184 -2.26 -12.41 -0.53
N LEU A 185 -3.35 -12.52 -1.30
CA LEU A 185 -4.17 -11.38 -1.71
C LEU A 185 -4.70 -10.63 -0.48
N TYR A 186 -5.33 -11.32 0.47
CA TYR A 186 -5.86 -10.66 1.68
C TYR A 186 -4.76 -10.03 2.54
N ASN A 187 -3.61 -10.69 2.70
CA ASN A 187 -2.48 -10.10 3.43
C ASN A 187 -1.96 -8.81 2.75
N ALA A 188 -1.89 -8.82 1.41
CA ALA A 188 -1.42 -7.69 0.62
C ALA A 188 -2.40 -6.50 0.60
N VAL A 189 -3.71 -6.75 0.62
CA VAL A 189 -4.76 -5.72 0.55
C VAL A 189 -4.63 -4.68 1.67
N PHE A 190 -4.21 -5.08 2.86
CA PHE A 190 -4.10 -4.20 4.02
C PHE A 190 -2.82 -3.36 4.07
N THR A 191 -1.80 -3.75 3.30
CA THR A 191 -0.45 -3.14 3.35
C THR A 191 -0.49 -1.62 3.18
N PHE A 192 -0.98 -1.12 2.06
CA PHE A 192 -0.90 0.32 1.77
C PHE A 192 -1.90 1.17 2.56
N PRO A 193 -3.15 0.73 2.81
CA PRO A 193 -4.06 1.47 3.69
C PRO A 193 -3.49 1.67 5.11
N GLN A 194 -2.82 0.66 5.68
CA GLN A 194 -2.20 0.75 7.01
C GLN A 194 -0.96 1.66 7.00
N GLU A 195 -0.14 1.56 5.95
CA GLU A 195 1.10 2.32 5.83
C GLU A 195 0.90 3.73 5.24
N ARG A 196 -0.35 4.11 4.92
CA ARG A 196 -0.66 5.39 4.26
C ARG A 196 -0.08 6.59 5.00
N ARG A 197 -0.29 6.67 6.32
CA ARG A 197 0.13 7.83 7.14
C ARG A 197 1.65 7.98 7.16
N ILE A 198 2.38 6.88 7.34
CA ILE A 198 3.84 6.90 7.35
C ILE A 198 4.40 7.21 5.97
N LEU A 199 3.83 6.64 4.90
CA LEU A 199 4.24 6.90 3.53
C LEU A 199 4.07 8.38 3.14
N ILE A 200 2.95 9.01 3.50
CA ILE A 200 2.72 10.45 3.23
C ILE A 200 3.74 11.29 3.98
N LYS A 201 3.98 10.99 5.27
CA LYS A 201 4.94 11.70 6.11
C LYS A 201 6.38 11.59 5.59
N GLU A 202 6.86 10.39 5.30
CA GLU A 202 8.22 10.16 4.83
C GLU A 202 8.46 10.78 3.44
N ARG A 203 7.43 10.78 2.58
CA ARG A 203 7.51 11.41 1.25
C ARG A 203 7.43 12.94 1.30
N SER A 204 6.64 13.53 2.19
CA SER A 204 6.58 15.00 2.33
C SER A 204 7.89 15.57 2.86
N SER A 205 8.62 14.79 3.68
CA SER A 205 9.98 15.12 4.13
C SER A 205 11.08 14.83 3.10
N GLY A 206 10.75 14.34 1.90
CA GLY A 206 11.74 14.07 0.85
C GLY A 206 12.72 12.93 1.17
N MET A 207 12.40 12.01 2.09
CA MET A 207 13.36 11.00 2.57
C MET A 207 13.82 10.01 1.50
N TYR A 208 12.92 9.59 0.59
CA TYR A 208 13.23 8.62 -0.46
C TYR A 208 12.30 8.75 -1.68
N ARG A 209 12.74 8.15 -2.80
CA ARG A 209 11.95 8.02 -4.04
C ARG A 209 10.90 6.91 -3.89
N LEU A 210 9.72 7.11 -4.47
CA LEU A 210 8.64 6.12 -4.45
C LEU A 210 9.05 4.80 -5.12
N SER A 211 9.83 4.88 -6.20
CA SER A 211 10.33 3.70 -6.91
C SER A 211 11.28 2.86 -6.05
N SER A 212 12.18 3.50 -5.29
CA SER A 212 13.07 2.82 -4.32
C SER A 212 12.26 2.10 -3.26
N TYR A 213 11.22 2.76 -2.71
CA TYR A 213 10.31 2.18 -1.73
C TYR A 213 9.53 0.98 -2.29
N PHE A 214 8.89 1.14 -3.43
CA PHE A 214 8.03 0.11 -4.01
C PHE A 214 8.82 -1.15 -4.39
N LEU A 215 10.02 -0.98 -4.94
CA LEU A 215 10.91 -2.10 -5.25
C LEU A 215 11.47 -2.72 -3.97
N ALA A 216 11.94 -1.93 -3.01
CA ALA A 216 12.44 -2.46 -1.74
C ALA A 216 11.37 -3.28 -1.01
N ARG A 217 10.12 -2.84 -1.05
CA ARG A 217 8.97 -3.58 -0.53
C ARG A 217 8.74 -4.89 -1.26
N THR A 218 8.69 -4.84 -2.59
CA THR A 218 8.47 -6.02 -3.44
C THR A 218 9.52 -7.10 -3.20
N PHE A 219 10.79 -6.72 -3.07
CA PHE A 219 11.87 -7.67 -2.80
C PHE A 219 11.98 -8.07 -1.32
N GLY A 220 11.59 -7.20 -0.39
CA GLY A 220 11.63 -7.47 1.04
C GLY A 220 10.61 -8.52 1.48
N ASP A 221 9.46 -8.57 0.81
CA ASP A 221 8.37 -9.50 1.14
C ASP A 221 8.62 -10.92 0.57
N LEU A 222 9.46 -11.07 -0.47
CA LEU A 222 9.68 -12.32 -1.20
C LEU A 222 10.10 -13.51 -0.31
N PRO A 223 11.16 -13.44 0.51
CA PRO A 223 11.63 -14.62 1.25
C PRO A 223 10.59 -15.14 2.25
N LEU A 224 9.78 -14.23 2.80
CA LEU A 224 8.82 -14.55 3.85
C LEU A 224 7.51 -15.09 3.25
N GLU A 225 7.05 -14.53 2.13
CA GLU A 225 5.85 -14.99 1.43
C GLU A 225 6.05 -16.33 0.70
N LEU A 226 7.29 -16.72 0.38
CA LEU A 226 7.58 -18.01 -0.28
C LEU A 226 7.81 -19.18 0.70
N ALA A 227 8.18 -18.90 1.94
CA ALA A 227 8.50 -19.94 2.93
C ALA A 227 7.26 -20.75 3.37
N LEU A 228 6.14 -20.07 3.68
CA LEU A 228 4.90 -20.71 4.13
C LEU A 228 4.22 -21.60 3.06
N PRO A 229 4.08 -21.15 1.79
CA PRO A 229 3.58 -22.02 0.72
C PRO A 229 4.47 -23.23 0.47
N THR A 230 5.78 -23.07 0.58
CA THR A 230 6.70 -24.20 0.43
C THR A 230 6.44 -25.28 1.49
N ALA A 231 6.32 -24.89 2.75
CA ALA A 231 5.99 -25.84 3.83
C ALA A 231 4.61 -26.48 3.65
N PHE A 232 3.60 -25.69 3.27
CA PHE A 232 2.25 -26.17 3.01
C PHE A 232 2.24 -27.23 1.90
N VAL A 233 2.78 -26.90 0.72
CA VAL A 233 2.80 -27.79 -0.44
C VAL A 233 3.57 -29.05 -0.12
N PHE A 234 4.72 -28.94 0.57
CA PHE A 234 5.47 -30.11 1.00
C PHE A 234 4.61 -31.07 1.82
N ILE A 235 3.93 -30.60 2.86
CA ILE A 235 3.10 -31.45 3.73
C ILE A 235 1.96 -32.11 2.93
N ILE A 236 1.12 -31.30 2.30
CA ILE A 236 -0.14 -31.78 1.72
C ILE A 236 0.07 -32.57 0.42
N TYR A 237 1.15 -32.30 -0.34
CA TYR A 237 1.45 -33.03 -1.57
C TYR A 237 1.75 -34.51 -1.30
N TRP A 238 2.59 -34.77 -0.30
CA TRP A 238 2.97 -36.12 0.09
C TRP A 238 1.82 -36.85 0.78
N MET A 239 1.11 -36.17 1.70
CA MET A 239 -0.08 -36.76 2.35
C MET A 239 -1.20 -37.06 1.37
N GLY A 240 -1.38 -36.22 0.34
CA GLY A 240 -2.39 -36.37 -0.70
C GLY A 240 -2.15 -37.52 -1.68
N GLY A 241 -0.96 -38.13 -1.66
CA GLY A 241 -0.60 -39.21 -2.60
C GLY A 241 -0.58 -38.77 -4.07
N LEU A 242 -0.20 -37.51 -4.34
CA LEU A 242 0.05 -37.02 -5.70
C LEU A 242 1.24 -37.73 -6.34
N LYS A 243 1.50 -37.49 -7.63
CA LYS A 243 2.53 -38.20 -8.39
C LYS A 243 3.90 -38.06 -7.70
N PRO A 244 4.58 -39.16 -7.30
CA PRO A 244 5.79 -39.11 -6.48
C PRO A 244 7.06 -38.74 -7.27
N ASP A 245 6.91 -38.12 -8.44
CA ASP A 245 8.02 -37.72 -9.30
C ASP A 245 8.61 -36.36 -8.85
N PRO A 246 9.93 -36.24 -8.66
CA PRO A 246 10.55 -35.04 -8.12
C PRO A 246 10.40 -33.82 -9.05
N VAL A 247 10.38 -34.03 -10.36
CA VAL A 247 10.19 -32.93 -11.33
C VAL A 247 8.76 -32.40 -11.23
N THR A 248 7.78 -33.31 -11.14
CA THR A 248 6.37 -32.98 -10.98
C THR A 248 6.10 -32.22 -9.67
N PHE A 249 6.76 -32.62 -8.57
CA PHE A 249 6.70 -31.91 -7.29
C PHE A 249 7.28 -30.50 -7.40
N ILE A 250 8.50 -30.35 -7.93
CA ILE A 250 9.16 -29.04 -8.06
C ILE A 250 8.34 -28.11 -8.97
N LEU A 251 7.83 -28.60 -10.10
CA LEU A 251 6.98 -27.82 -10.98
C LEU A 251 5.68 -27.40 -10.28
N SER A 252 5.02 -28.30 -9.55
CA SER A 252 3.81 -27.97 -8.79
C SER A 252 4.09 -26.90 -7.74
N LEU A 253 5.21 -27.01 -7.02
CA LEU A 253 5.66 -25.99 -6.07
C LEU A 253 5.89 -24.65 -6.77
N LEU A 254 6.61 -24.62 -7.90
CA LEU A 254 6.86 -23.39 -8.65
C LEU A 254 5.56 -22.73 -9.14
N VAL A 255 4.57 -23.50 -9.61
CA VAL A 255 3.26 -22.96 -10.00
C VAL A 255 2.54 -22.33 -8.80
N VAL A 256 2.54 -23.00 -7.63
CA VAL A 256 1.94 -22.44 -6.42
C VAL A 256 2.66 -21.16 -5.97
N LEU A 257 3.99 -21.17 -5.91
CA LEU A 257 4.77 -19.98 -5.57
C LEU A 257 4.53 -18.83 -6.55
N TYR A 258 4.37 -19.15 -7.83
CA TYR A 258 4.06 -18.15 -8.83
C TYR A 258 2.67 -17.54 -8.64
N ASN A 259 1.67 -18.38 -8.35
CA ASN A 259 0.32 -17.96 -8.00
C ASN A 259 0.30 -17.01 -6.80
N VAL A 260 1.12 -17.30 -5.78
CA VAL A 260 1.29 -16.43 -4.60
C VAL A 260 1.76 -15.03 -4.99
N LEU A 261 2.75 -14.93 -5.88
CA LEU A 261 3.27 -13.63 -6.33
C LEU A 261 2.26 -12.83 -7.15
N VAL A 262 1.50 -13.51 -8.03
CA VAL A 262 0.45 -12.86 -8.84
C VAL A 262 -0.69 -12.37 -7.94
N SER A 263 -1.16 -13.21 -7.02
CA SER A 263 -2.28 -12.88 -6.13
C SER A 263 -1.93 -11.78 -5.13
N GLN A 264 -0.72 -11.81 -4.57
CA GLN A 264 -0.18 -10.71 -3.76
C GLN A 264 -0.13 -9.40 -4.55
N SER A 265 0.26 -9.44 -5.81
CA SER A 265 0.33 -8.25 -6.68
C SER A 265 -1.04 -7.62 -6.89
N LEU A 266 -2.08 -8.43 -7.10
CA LEU A 266 -3.46 -7.95 -7.19
C LEU A 266 -3.92 -7.34 -5.87
N GLY A 267 -3.62 -7.98 -4.74
CA GLY A 267 -3.96 -7.45 -3.42
C GLY A 267 -3.31 -6.09 -3.15
N LEU A 268 -2.03 -5.93 -3.50
CA LEU A 268 -1.31 -4.66 -3.44
C LEU A 268 -1.94 -3.60 -4.34
N ALA A 269 -2.41 -3.96 -5.54
CA ALA A 269 -3.10 -3.04 -6.44
C ALA A 269 -4.42 -2.55 -5.85
N ILE A 270 -5.25 -3.47 -5.32
CA ILE A 270 -6.52 -3.13 -4.66
C ILE A 270 -6.28 -2.21 -3.46
N GLY A 271 -5.31 -2.55 -2.60
CA GLY A 271 -4.96 -1.75 -1.43
C GLY A 271 -4.45 -0.35 -1.80
N ALA A 272 -3.65 -0.24 -2.88
CA ALA A 272 -3.12 1.03 -3.36
C ALA A 272 -4.19 1.93 -4.01
N ILE A 273 -5.19 1.35 -4.69
CA ILE A 273 -6.26 2.10 -5.36
C ILE A 273 -7.23 2.68 -4.34
N LEU A 274 -7.67 1.87 -3.37
CA LEU A 274 -8.76 2.25 -2.46
C LEU A 274 -8.27 3.03 -1.25
N MET A 275 -7.07 2.76 -0.73
CA MET A 275 -6.49 3.45 0.44
C MET A 275 -7.41 3.49 1.68
N ASP A 276 -8.39 2.59 1.75
CA ASP A 276 -9.33 2.39 2.85
C ASP A 276 -9.50 0.90 3.12
N VAL A 277 -9.40 0.50 4.39
CA VAL A 277 -9.39 -0.91 4.80
C VAL A 277 -10.73 -1.59 4.51
N LYS A 278 -11.86 -0.90 4.76
CA LYS A 278 -13.19 -1.50 4.60
C LYS A 278 -13.51 -1.69 3.13
N GLN A 279 -13.32 -0.66 2.31
CA GLN A 279 -13.56 -0.74 0.87
C GLN A 279 -12.65 -1.77 0.20
N ALA A 280 -11.37 -1.81 0.57
CA ALA A 280 -10.41 -2.74 0.00
C ALA A 280 -10.74 -4.20 0.32
N THR A 281 -11.20 -4.48 1.55
CA THR A 281 -11.66 -5.82 1.96
C THR A 281 -12.90 -6.26 1.18
N THR A 282 -13.85 -5.35 0.97
CA THR A 282 -15.07 -5.65 0.19
C THR A 282 -14.72 -6.00 -1.25
N LEU A 283 -13.89 -5.19 -1.91
CA LEU A 283 -13.49 -5.45 -3.30
C LEU A 283 -12.65 -6.73 -3.42
N ALA A 284 -11.74 -6.98 -2.49
CA ALA A 284 -10.98 -8.22 -2.41
C ALA A 284 -11.91 -9.43 -2.32
N SER A 285 -12.91 -9.38 -1.44
CA SER A 285 -13.87 -10.48 -1.23
C SER A 285 -14.76 -10.75 -2.44
N VAL A 286 -15.22 -9.70 -3.13
CA VAL A 286 -15.97 -9.86 -4.39
C VAL A 286 -15.08 -10.49 -5.45
N THR A 287 -13.83 -10.04 -5.56
CA THR A 287 -12.89 -10.53 -6.57
C THR A 287 -12.53 -12.01 -6.32
N THR A 288 -12.24 -12.39 -5.07
CA THR A 288 -11.93 -13.78 -4.72
C THR A 288 -13.13 -14.68 -4.95
N LEU A 289 -14.35 -14.26 -4.61
CA LEU A 289 -15.56 -15.04 -4.87
C LEU A 289 -15.80 -15.26 -6.38
N VAL A 290 -15.62 -14.22 -7.19
CA VAL A 290 -15.73 -14.33 -8.65
C VAL A 290 -14.67 -15.28 -9.20
N PHE A 291 -13.42 -15.16 -8.75
CA PHE A 291 -12.31 -16.02 -9.19
C PHE A 291 -12.44 -17.46 -8.70
N LEU A 292 -13.11 -17.71 -7.57
CA LEU A 292 -13.46 -19.05 -7.09
C LEU A 292 -14.38 -19.74 -8.10
N ILE A 293 -15.48 -19.07 -8.47
CA ILE A 293 -16.50 -19.64 -9.36
C ILE A 293 -15.95 -19.77 -10.79
N ALA A 294 -15.25 -18.73 -11.28
CA ALA A 294 -14.64 -18.70 -12.60
C ALA A 294 -13.30 -19.45 -12.72
N GLY A 295 -12.81 -20.04 -11.62
CA GLY A 295 -11.55 -20.81 -11.59
C GLY A 295 -11.61 -22.14 -12.35
N GLY A 296 -12.79 -22.50 -12.87
CA GLY A 296 -13.02 -23.58 -13.82
C GLY A 296 -13.10 -25.00 -13.23
N TYR A 297 -13.05 -25.13 -11.91
CA TYR A 297 -13.46 -26.35 -11.22
C TYR A 297 -14.99 -26.41 -11.05
N TYR A 298 -15.60 -25.38 -10.46
CA TYR A 298 -17.04 -25.33 -10.18
C TYR A 298 -17.89 -25.14 -11.45
N VAL A 299 -17.51 -24.21 -12.31
CA VAL A 299 -18.23 -23.93 -13.56
C VAL A 299 -17.34 -24.26 -14.75
N GLN A 300 -17.67 -25.36 -15.43
CA GLN A 300 -16.90 -25.87 -16.57
C GLN A 300 -17.46 -25.36 -17.91
N GLN A 301 -18.79 -25.16 -18.00
CA GLN A 301 -19.46 -24.63 -19.20
C GLN A 301 -19.94 -23.21 -18.95
N ILE A 302 -19.10 -22.24 -19.32
CA ILE A 302 -19.42 -20.82 -19.19
C ILE A 302 -20.08 -20.33 -20.49
N PRO A 303 -21.25 -19.66 -20.44
CA PRO A 303 -21.87 -19.06 -21.62
C PRO A 303 -20.94 -18.11 -22.37
N ALA A 304 -21.06 -18.05 -23.70
CA ALA A 304 -20.16 -17.29 -24.57
C ALA A 304 -20.05 -15.79 -24.20
N PHE A 305 -21.12 -15.18 -23.66
CA PHE A 305 -21.12 -13.76 -23.31
C PHE A 305 -20.25 -13.42 -22.08
N ILE A 306 -20.01 -14.35 -21.16
CA ILE A 306 -19.23 -14.13 -19.92
C ILE A 306 -17.95 -14.97 -19.85
N VAL A 307 -17.63 -15.71 -20.93
CA VAL A 307 -16.45 -16.57 -21.00
C VAL A 307 -15.14 -15.82 -20.76
N TRP A 308 -15.08 -14.52 -21.08
CA TRP A 308 -13.90 -13.67 -20.87
C TRP A 308 -13.49 -13.56 -19.39
N LEU A 309 -14.43 -13.74 -18.47
CA LEU A 309 -14.19 -13.58 -17.03
C LEU A 309 -13.20 -14.62 -16.49
N LYS A 310 -13.21 -15.84 -17.05
CA LYS A 310 -12.26 -16.89 -16.67
C LYS A 310 -10.82 -16.50 -17.01
N TYR A 311 -10.61 -15.78 -18.11
CA TYR A 311 -9.29 -15.33 -18.55
C TYR A 311 -8.75 -14.15 -17.74
N LEU A 312 -9.59 -13.51 -16.91
CA LEU A 312 -9.16 -12.50 -15.95
C LEU A 312 -8.68 -13.13 -14.63
N SER A 313 -9.10 -14.35 -14.33
CA SER A 313 -8.78 -15.06 -13.08
C SER A 313 -7.39 -15.68 -13.14
N TYR A 314 -6.47 -15.23 -12.29
CA TYR A 314 -5.18 -15.90 -12.13
C TYR A 314 -5.33 -17.33 -11.57
N SER A 315 -6.38 -17.59 -10.78
CA SER A 315 -6.67 -18.92 -10.22
C SER A 315 -7.04 -19.94 -11.29
N TYR A 316 -7.66 -19.50 -12.40
CA TYR A 316 -7.93 -20.34 -13.58
C TYR A 316 -6.62 -20.83 -14.20
N TYR A 317 -5.67 -19.93 -14.47
CA TYR A 317 -4.37 -20.30 -15.04
C TYR A 317 -3.54 -21.16 -14.10
N CYS A 318 -3.51 -20.83 -12.79
CA CYS A 318 -2.81 -21.63 -11.79
C CYS A 318 -3.35 -23.07 -11.74
N TYR A 319 -4.67 -23.23 -11.69
CA TYR A 319 -5.31 -24.55 -11.67
C TYR A 319 -5.04 -25.35 -12.96
N LYS A 320 -5.15 -24.70 -14.12
CA LYS A 320 -4.79 -25.31 -15.42
C LYS A 320 -3.34 -25.79 -15.47
N LEU A 321 -2.40 -24.98 -14.98
CA LEU A 321 -0.98 -25.33 -14.90
C LEU A 321 -0.73 -26.50 -13.93
N LEU A 322 -1.38 -26.51 -12.76
CA LEU A 322 -1.28 -27.63 -11.82
C LEU A 322 -1.81 -28.95 -12.41
N LEU A 323 -2.91 -28.89 -13.16
CA LEU A 323 -3.45 -30.05 -13.88
C LEU A 323 -2.45 -30.55 -14.94
N GLY A 324 -1.91 -29.66 -15.76
CA GLY A 324 -0.97 -30.05 -16.83
C GLY A 324 0.41 -30.50 -16.35
N VAL A 325 0.80 -30.13 -15.13
CA VAL A 325 1.99 -30.69 -14.47
C VAL A 325 1.72 -32.12 -13.98
N GLN A 326 0.56 -32.37 -13.38
CA GLN A 326 0.24 -33.68 -12.78
C GLN A 326 -0.18 -34.73 -13.80
N TYR A 327 -0.91 -34.32 -14.84
CA TYR A 327 -1.56 -35.20 -15.79
C TYR A 327 -1.19 -34.85 -17.23
N LYS A 328 -1.02 -35.89 -18.06
CA LYS A 328 -0.95 -35.78 -19.51
C LYS A 328 -2.29 -36.19 -20.13
N GLU A 329 -2.57 -35.71 -21.34
CA GLU A 329 -3.80 -36.07 -22.06
C GLU A 329 -3.90 -37.58 -22.33
N ASP A 330 -2.76 -38.26 -22.51
CA ASP A 330 -2.66 -39.70 -22.79
C ASP A 330 -2.59 -40.58 -21.53
N ASP A 331 -2.66 -39.99 -20.33
CA ASP A 331 -2.69 -40.79 -19.10
C ASP A 331 -4.04 -41.50 -18.98
N TYR A 332 -4.04 -42.68 -18.35
CA TYR A 332 -5.24 -43.49 -18.09
C TYR A 332 -5.47 -43.65 -16.59
N TYR A 333 -6.74 -43.69 -16.20
CA TYR A 333 -7.15 -43.98 -14.83
C TYR A 333 -8.29 -45.01 -14.82
N GLU A 334 -8.38 -45.76 -13.73
CA GLU A 334 -9.45 -46.75 -13.55
C GLU A 334 -10.75 -46.02 -13.18
N CYS A 335 -11.67 -45.87 -14.14
CA CYS A 335 -12.94 -45.16 -13.97
C CYS A 335 -14.04 -46.05 -13.41
N SER A 336 -13.97 -47.35 -13.68
CA SER A 336 -14.78 -48.39 -13.04
C SER A 336 -13.96 -49.67 -12.96
N LYS A 337 -14.36 -50.64 -12.12
CA LYS A 337 -13.57 -51.86 -11.87
C LYS A 337 -13.17 -52.54 -13.19
N GLY A 338 -11.88 -52.49 -13.52
CA GLY A 338 -11.31 -53.07 -14.75
C GLY A 338 -11.50 -52.26 -16.04
N VAL A 339 -12.10 -51.06 -16.00
CA VAL A 339 -12.23 -50.15 -17.15
C VAL A 339 -11.31 -48.96 -16.99
N TRP A 340 -10.45 -48.78 -17.99
CA TRP A 340 -9.50 -47.69 -18.07
C TRP A 340 -10.05 -46.57 -18.95
N CYS A 341 -10.23 -45.39 -18.38
CA CYS A 341 -10.64 -44.19 -19.08
C CYS A 341 -9.45 -43.26 -19.27
N ARG A 342 -9.45 -42.49 -20.37
CA ARG A 342 -8.41 -41.50 -20.64
C ARG A 342 -8.66 -40.24 -19.80
N VAL A 343 -7.61 -39.71 -19.21
CA VAL A 343 -7.67 -38.51 -18.35
C VAL A 343 -8.13 -37.28 -19.13
N GLY A 344 -7.73 -37.14 -20.39
CA GLY A 344 -8.17 -36.06 -21.27
C GLY A 344 -9.67 -35.99 -21.56
N ASP A 345 -10.41 -37.10 -21.40
CA ASP A 345 -11.86 -37.15 -21.62
C ASP A 345 -12.66 -36.67 -20.41
N LEU A 346 -12.01 -36.47 -19.26
CA LEU A 346 -12.67 -35.99 -18.06
C LEU A 346 -13.18 -34.55 -18.27
N PRO A 347 -14.47 -34.24 -17.98
CA PRO A 347 -15.05 -32.92 -18.24
C PRO A 347 -14.25 -31.73 -17.67
N ALA A 348 -13.68 -31.90 -16.48
CA ALA A 348 -12.85 -30.88 -15.83
C ALA A 348 -11.56 -30.57 -16.61
N ILE A 349 -10.92 -31.58 -17.18
CA ILE A 349 -9.66 -31.45 -17.92
C ILE A 349 -9.94 -31.03 -19.37
N LYS A 350 -10.98 -31.61 -19.99
CA LYS A 350 -11.41 -31.29 -21.35
C LYS A 350 -11.85 -29.84 -21.52
N SER A 351 -12.56 -29.28 -20.52
CA SER A 351 -13.00 -27.87 -20.54
C SER A 351 -11.86 -26.87 -20.30
N MET A 352 -10.82 -27.27 -19.58
CA MET A 352 -9.59 -26.49 -19.35
C MET A 352 -8.69 -26.49 -20.59
N GLY A 353 -8.52 -27.68 -21.20
CA GLY A 353 -7.50 -27.96 -22.21
C GLY A 353 -6.10 -27.98 -21.60
N LEU A 354 -5.28 -28.99 -21.90
CA LEU A 354 -3.89 -29.06 -21.41
C LEU A 354 -2.87 -28.55 -22.44
N SER A 355 -3.34 -28.08 -23.59
CA SER A 355 -2.50 -27.54 -24.65
C SER A 355 -1.96 -26.13 -24.33
N HIS A 356 -0.74 -25.87 -24.80
CA HIS A 356 -0.07 -24.57 -24.75
C HIS A 356 0.11 -23.95 -23.34
N MET A 357 0.53 -24.75 -22.35
CA MET A 357 0.80 -24.27 -20.98
C MET A 357 1.75 -23.05 -20.88
N TRP A 358 2.69 -22.91 -21.83
CA TRP A 358 3.59 -21.74 -21.89
C TRP A 358 2.85 -20.41 -22.09
N ILE A 359 1.68 -20.42 -22.74
CA ILE A 359 0.84 -19.23 -22.89
C ILE A 359 0.27 -18.83 -21.53
N ASP A 360 -0.18 -19.79 -20.73
CA ASP A 360 -0.73 -19.52 -19.39
C ASP A 360 0.35 -18.93 -18.47
N VAL A 361 1.57 -19.47 -18.52
CA VAL A 361 2.74 -18.91 -17.81
C VAL A 361 2.99 -17.46 -18.24
N SER A 362 2.95 -17.19 -19.55
CA SER A 362 3.18 -15.84 -20.08
C SER A 362 2.08 -14.85 -19.66
N ILE A 363 0.82 -15.28 -19.63
CA ILE A 363 -0.30 -14.46 -19.18
C ILE A 363 -0.18 -14.14 -17.68
N MET A 364 0.17 -15.12 -16.84
CA MET A 364 0.44 -14.87 -15.43
C MET A 364 1.60 -13.88 -15.22
N ALA A 365 2.59 -13.85 -16.13
CA ALA A 365 3.71 -12.91 -16.05
C ALA A 365 3.25 -11.49 -16.36
N LEU A 366 2.43 -11.36 -17.40
CA LEU A 366 1.78 -10.10 -17.75
C LEU A 366 0.89 -9.61 -16.59
N MET A 367 0.11 -10.49 -15.97
CA MET A 367 -0.72 -10.15 -14.80
C MET A 367 0.13 -9.68 -13.62
N LEU A 368 1.21 -10.39 -13.29
CA LEU A 368 2.13 -10.02 -12.21
C LEU A 368 2.69 -8.61 -12.41
N VAL A 369 3.25 -8.34 -13.59
CA VAL A 369 3.84 -7.03 -13.91
C VAL A 369 2.76 -5.96 -13.99
N GLY A 370 1.64 -6.25 -14.65
CA GLY A 370 0.50 -5.34 -14.79
C GLY A 370 -0.08 -4.89 -13.45
N TYR A 371 -0.34 -5.82 -12.53
CA TYR A 371 -0.84 -5.49 -11.20
C TYR A 371 0.17 -4.67 -10.38
N ARG A 372 1.48 -4.98 -10.47
CA ARG A 372 2.53 -4.18 -9.82
C ARG A 372 2.60 -2.76 -10.39
N LEU A 373 2.49 -2.60 -11.70
CA LEU A 373 2.45 -1.28 -12.35
C LEU A 373 1.22 -0.48 -11.94
N ILE A 374 0.05 -1.12 -11.87
CA ILE A 374 -1.19 -0.49 -11.39
C ILE A 374 -1.02 -0.01 -9.94
N ALA A 375 -0.48 -0.87 -9.06
CA ALA A 375 -0.21 -0.51 -7.67
C ALA A 375 0.75 0.68 -7.56
N TYR A 376 1.82 0.69 -8.35
CA TYR A 376 2.79 1.78 -8.39
C TYR A 376 2.17 3.10 -8.89
N MET A 377 1.38 3.05 -9.97
CA MET A 377 0.69 4.24 -10.48
C MET A 377 -0.35 4.77 -9.50
N ALA A 378 -1.11 3.89 -8.83
CA ALA A 378 -2.06 4.28 -7.81
C ALA A 378 -1.35 5.00 -6.64
N LEU A 379 -0.24 4.44 -6.13
CA LEU A 379 0.59 5.09 -5.10
C LEU A 379 1.19 6.43 -5.54
N HIS A 380 1.47 6.60 -6.82
CA HIS A 380 1.93 7.88 -7.35
C HIS A 380 0.83 8.95 -7.26
N ARG A 381 -0.44 8.58 -7.50
CA ARG A 381 -1.58 9.51 -7.47
C ARG A 381 -1.97 9.96 -6.05
N VAL A 382 -1.67 9.17 -5.02
CA VAL A 382 -1.97 9.53 -3.61
C VAL A 382 -1.24 10.79 -3.13
N ARG A 383 -0.21 11.25 -3.86
CA ARG A 383 0.50 12.52 -3.59
C ARG A 383 -0.35 13.78 -3.86
N LEU A 384 -1.48 13.66 -4.58
CA LEU A 384 -2.23 14.81 -5.12
C LEU A 384 -3.46 15.23 -4.31
N ARG A 385 -3.70 14.66 -3.13
CA ARG A 385 -4.86 15.02 -2.28
C ARG A 385 -4.47 15.37 -0.87
#